data_AF-A0A1I3AXR4-F1
#
_entry.id   AF-A0A1I3AXR4-F1
#
_cell.length_a   1.000
_cell.length_b   1.000
_cell.length_c   1.000
_cell.angle_alpha   90.00
_cell.angle_beta   90.00
_cell.angle_gamma   90.00
#
_symmetry.space_group_name_H-M   'P 1'
#
loop_
_entity.id
_entity.type
_entity.pdbx_description
1 polymer ?
#
loop_
_entity_poly.entity_id
_entity_poly.type
_entity_poly.pdbx_seq_one_letter_code
_entity_poly.pdbx_strand_id
1 'polypeptide(L)'
;MRMTLLSPLALCAVVFAALAESVVLWAAEPVRLTATQMDALTAGAVSLGVSAWAATTGSNTYTYASTSTTASGTPTTTVVTGSGYGEALACCGSSTNTSVQTTYYAEGDRVIANSTVTDTSTPWSSYSYGFTNVIAVE
;
A
#
# COMPACT_ATOMS: atom_id res chain seq x y z
N MET A 1 -24.77 19.40 16.37
CA MET A 1 -23.59 18.50 16.40
C MET A 1 -22.68 18.89 15.24
N ARG A 2 -21.42 19.21 15.51
CA ARG A 2 -20.46 19.71 14.52
C ARG A 2 -19.72 18.48 13.98
N MET A 3 -20.11 18.02 12.79
CA MET A 3 -19.51 16.89 12.12
C MET A 3 -18.18 17.38 11.53
N THR A 4 -17.06 17.05 12.18
CA THR A 4 -15.73 17.26 11.64
C THR A 4 -15.54 16.31 10.47
N LEU A 5 -15.96 16.74 9.27
CA LEU A 5 -15.52 16.11 8.03
C LEU A 5 -14.00 16.28 7.96
N LEU A 6 -13.26 15.20 8.23
CA LEU A 6 -11.87 15.10 7.79
C LEU A 6 -11.91 15.11 6.27
N SER A 7 -11.58 16.27 5.69
CA SER A 7 -11.46 16.48 4.26
C SER A 7 -10.58 15.39 3.64
N PRO A 8 -10.90 14.83 2.46
CA PRO A 8 -10.06 13.86 1.76
C PRO A 8 -8.62 14.36 1.54
N LEU A 9 -8.41 15.68 1.55
CA LEU A 9 -7.08 16.32 1.55
C LEU A 9 -6.27 16.04 2.83
N ALA A 10 -6.92 15.86 3.98
CA ALA A 10 -6.27 15.51 5.24
C ALA A 10 -5.78 14.05 5.24
N LEU A 11 -6.53 13.14 4.61
CA LEU A 11 -6.08 11.75 4.44
C LEU A 11 -4.88 11.69 3.47
N CYS A 12 -4.95 12.44 2.36
CA CYS A 12 -3.81 12.60 1.46
C CYS A 12 -2.58 13.19 2.18
N ALA A 13 -2.76 14.20 3.04
CA ALA A 13 -1.65 14.82 3.77
C ALA A 13 -0.98 13.87 4.79
N VAL A 14 -1.76 13.00 5.46
CA VAL A 14 -1.21 12.01 6.40
C VAL A 14 -0.45 10.91 5.65
N VAL A 15 -0.92 10.50 4.47
CA VAL A 15 -0.18 9.58 3.60
C VAL A 15 1.10 10.25 3.06
N PHE A 16 1.06 11.52 2.67
CA PHE A 16 2.25 12.23 2.17
C PHE A 16 3.32 12.51 3.26
N ALA A 17 2.92 12.81 4.49
CA ALA A 17 3.86 13.14 5.57
C ALA A 17 4.62 11.91 6.10
N ALA A 18 4.05 10.71 6.01
CA ALA A 18 4.72 9.47 6.43
C ALA A 18 5.80 8.97 5.43
N LEU A 19 5.84 9.50 4.19
CA LEU A 19 6.75 9.07 3.13
C LEU A 19 7.94 10.01 2.83
N ALA A 20 8.06 11.14 3.54
CA ALA A 20 9.04 12.19 3.20
C ALA A 20 10.43 12.06 3.86
N GLU A 21 10.76 10.94 4.51
CA GLU A 21 12.12 10.69 5.01
C GLU A 21 12.85 9.64 4.16
N SER A 22 13.52 10.10 3.10
CA SER A 22 14.98 9.94 2.94
C SER A 22 15.39 10.35 1.52
N VAL A 23 15.94 11.56 1.38
CA VAL A 23 16.82 11.91 0.26
C VAL A 23 18.10 12.48 0.87
N VAL A 24 19.18 11.73 0.74
CA VAL A 24 20.53 12.30 0.75
C VAL A 24 21.29 11.69 -0.42
N LEU A 25 21.81 12.57 -1.27
CA LEU A 25 22.68 12.30 -2.41
C LEU A 25 24.09 12.70 -1.97
N TRP A 26 25.09 11.80 -1.98
CA TRP A 26 26.39 12.00 -2.64
C TRP A 26 27.48 10.95 -2.33
N ALA A 27 28.22 10.64 -3.40
CA ALA A 27 29.59 10.12 -3.52
C ALA A 27 29.81 8.59 -3.42
N ALA A 28 29.91 7.95 -4.60
CA ALA A 28 30.42 6.59 -4.85
C ALA A 28 29.73 5.45 -4.07
N GLU A 29 28.42 5.58 -3.86
CA GLU A 29 27.61 4.57 -3.22
C GLU A 29 27.22 3.47 -4.23
N PRO A 30 27.19 2.19 -3.81
CA PRO A 30 26.73 1.10 -4.66
C PRO A 30 25.34 1.42 -5.24
N VAL A 31 25.14 1.14 -6.53
CA VAL A 31 23.89 1.43 -7.25
C VAL A 31 22.72 0.85 -6.45
N ARG A 32 21.85 1.74 -5.96
CA ARG A 32 20.63 1.38 -5.24
C ARG A 32 19.48 1.36 -6.25
N LEU A 33 18.93 0.19 -6.49
CA LEU A 33 17.75 0.01 -7.34
C LEU A 33 16.50 0.05 -6.46
N THR A 34 15.47 0.77 -6.90
CA THR A 34 14.21 0.95 -6.17
C THR A 34 13.01 0.76 -7.09
N ALA A 35 11.97 0.08 -6.59
CA ALA A 35 10.66 0.01 -7.21
C ALA A 35 9.59 0.42 -6.20
N THR A 36 8.64 1.24 -6.64
CA THR A 36 7.55 1.76 -5.80
C THR A 36 6.27 1.81 -6.59
N GLN A 37 5.18 1.31 -6.02
CA GLN A 37 3.86 1.45 -6.61
C GLN A 37 2.82 1.75 -5.53
N MET A 38 1.81 2.52 -5.90
CA MET A 38 0.70 2.87 -5.03
C MET A 38 -0.57 2.79 -5.84
N ASP A 39 -1.63 2.29 -5.23
CA ASP A 39 -2.97 2.33 -5.78
C ASP A 39 -3.97 2.68 -4.68
N ALA A 40 -4.97 3.47 -5.03
CA ALA A 40 -5.98 3.93 -4.10
C ALA A 40 -7.33 4.03 -4.82
N LEU A 41 -8.38 3.61 -4.13
CA LEU A 41 -9.72 3.58 -4.65
C LEU A 41 -10.70 4.08 -3.60
N THR A 42 -11.73 4.79 -4.04
CA THR A 42 -12.90 5.14 -3.24
C THR A 42 -14.15 4.79 -4.04
N ALA A 43 -15.05 4.04 -3.44
CA ALA A 43 -16.31 3.63 -4.04
C ALA A 43 -17.40 3.62 -2.96
N GLY A 44 -18.45 4.42 -3.13
CA GLY A 44 -19.52 4.56 -2.15
C GLY A 44 -18.96 4.87 -0.75
N ALA A 45 -19.31 4.03 0.20
CA ALA A 45 -18.87 4.15 1.59
C ALA A 45 -17.49 3.55 1.89
N VAL A 46 -16.77 2.97 0.91
CA VAL A 46 -15.47 2.30 1.10
C VAL A 46 -14.34 3.09 0.43
N SER A 47 -13.24 3.29 1.15
CA SER A 47 -11.95 3.75 0.63
C SER A 47 -10.85 2.74 0.95
N LEU A 48 -9.96 2.51 -0.01
CA LEU A 48 -8.83 1.59 0.08
C LEU A 48 -7.56 2.24 -0.44
N GLY A 49 -6.44 1.93 0.20
CA GLY A 49 -5.11 2.27 -0.29
C GLY A 49 -4.17 1.10 -0.14
N VAL A 50 -3.33 0.88 -1.14
CA VAL A 50 -2.25 -0.10 -1.10
C VAL A 50 -0.98 0.55 -1.62
N SER A 51 0.13 0.34 -0.93
CA SER A 51 1.45 0.74 -1.39
C SER A 51 2.42 -0.42 -1.29
N ALA A 52 3.32 -0.52 -2.25
CA ALA A 52 4.37 -1.52 -2.30
C ALA A 52 5.70 -0.83 -2.63
N TRP A 53 6.75 -1.23 -1.93
CA TRP A 53 8.09 -0.66 -2.03
C TRP A 53 9.14 -1.76 -1.96
N ALA A 54 10.12 -1.70 -2.85
CA ALA A 54 11.28 -2.57 -2.88
C ALA A 54 12.54 -1.75 -3.11
N ALA A 55 13.61 -2.07 -2.37
CA ALA A 55 14.92 -1.48 -2.56
C ALA A 55 16.02 -2.54 -2.39
N THR A 56 17.05 -2.44 -3.22
CA THR A 56 18.19 -3.34 -3.21
C THR A 56 19.46 -2.59 -3.61
N THR A 57 20.61 -3.07 -3.16
CA THR A 57 21.90 -2.40 -3.40
C THR A 57 22.93 -3.40 -3.89
N GLY A 58 23.56 -3.17 -5.05
CA GLY A 58 24.59 -4.06 -5.59
C GLY A 58 24.68 -4.03 -7.11
N SER A 59 25.58 -4.85 -7.68
CA SER A 59 25.60 -5.13 -9.11
C SER A 59 24.59 -6.24 -9.46
N ASN A 60 23.94 -6.15 -10.63
CA ASN A 60 22.96 -7.13 -11.13
C ASN A 60 21.78 -7.40 -10.18
N THR A 61 21.24 -6.34 -9.58
CA THR A 61 20.10 -6.45 -8.67
C THR A 61 18.75 -6.35 -9.39
N TYR A 62 17.69 -6.87 -8.76
CA TYR A 62 16.33 -6.79 -9.28
C TYR A 62 15.36 -6.23 -8.23
N THR A 63 14.46 -5.34 -8.67
CA THR A 63 13.34 -4.85 -7.86
C THR A 63 12.05 -4.91 -8.64
N TYR A 64 10.97 -5.21 -7.94
CA TYR A 64 9.62 -5.20 -8.46
C TYR A 64 8.67 -4.70 -7.36
N ALA A 65 7.69 -3.91 -7.77
CA ALA A 65 6.59 -3.47 -6.93
C ALA A 65 5.33 -3.43 -7.80
N SER A 66 4.21 -3.88 -7.25
CA SER A 66 2.92 -3.93 -7.93
C SER A 66 1.79 -3.75 -6.93
N THR A 67 0.77 -3.00 -7.31
CA THR A 67 -0.42 -2.74 -6.49
C THR A 67 -1.66 -2.74 -7.35
N SER A 68 -2.78 -3.16 -6.76
CA SER A 68 -4.10 -3.13 -7.38
C SER A 68 -5.19 -2.94 -6.35
N THR A 69 -6.18 -2.13 -6.67
CA THR A 69 -7.39 -1.89 -5.90
C THR A 69 -8.60 -2.03 -6.80
N THR A 70 -9.67 -2.59 -6.24
CA THR A 70 -10.93 -2.82 -6.95
C THR A 70 -12.08 -2.61 -5.98
N ALA A 71 -13.23 -2.22 -6.51
CA ALA A 71 -14.47 -2.23 -5.76
C ALA A 71 -15.64 -2.64 -6.63
N SER A 72 -16.65 -3.18 -5.98
CA SER A 72 -17.94 -3.53 -6.56
C SER A 72 -19.04 -3.22 -5.56
N GLY A 73 -20.24 -2.95 -6.07
CA GLY A 73 -21.39 -2.63 -5.24
C GLY A 73 -22.68 -3.18 -5.84
N THR A 74 -23.71 -3.30 -5.00
CA THR A 74 -25.05 -3.63 -5.48
C THR A 74 -25.67 -2.43 -6.22
N PRO A 75 -26.65 -2.64 -7.11
CA PRO A 75 -27.30 -1.54 -7.84
C PRO A 75 -27.96 -0.49 -6.94
N THR A 76 -28.40 -0.91 -5.75
CA THR A 76 -28.99 -0.05 -4.72
C THR A 76 -27.96 0.51 -3.74
N THR A 77 -26.67 0.28 -4.00
CA THR A 77 -25.50 0.64 -3.17
C THR A 77 -25.53 0.20 -1.70
N THR A 78 -26.50 -0.63 -1.33
CA THR A 78 -26.71 -1.14 0.02
C THR A 78 -25.55 -1.99 0.52
N VAL A 79 -24.78 -2.58 -0.40
CA VAL A 79 -23.54 -3.29 -0.07
C VAL A 79 -22.45 -2.84 -1.02
N VAL A 80 -21.31 -2.43 -0.45
CA VAL A 80 -20.10 -2.09 -1.19
C VAL A 80 -18.96 -2.95 -0.68
N THR A 81 -18.26 -3.60 -1.61
CA THR A 81 -17.08 -4.42 -1.33
C THR A 81 -15.87 -3.80 -2.03
N GLY A 82 -14.79 -3.61 -1.29
CA GLY A 82 -13.50 -3.22 -1.82
C GLY A 82 -12.44 -4.28 -1.54
N SER A 83 -11.51 -4.43 -2.48
CA SER A 83 -10.33 -5.29 -2.35
C SER A 83 -9.08 -4.56 -2.80
N GLY A 84 -7.97 -4.79 -2.10
CA GLY A 84 -6.66 -4.26 -2.42
C GLY A 84 -5.58 -5.34 -2.31
N TYR A 85 -4.61 -5.29 -3.20
CA TYR A 85 -3.46 -6.19 -3.29
C TYR A 85 -2.18 -5.39 -3.52
N GLY A 86 -1.10 -5.80 -2.88
CA GLY A 86 0.23 -5.22 -3.07
C GLY A 86 1.31 -6.28 -2.95
N GLU A 87 2.36 -6.16 -3.76
CA GLU A 87 3.52 -7.03 -3.74
C GLU A 87 4.80 -6.26 -4.02
N ALA A 88 5.87 -6.63 -3.32
CA ALA A 88 7.19 -6.06 -3.48
C ALA A 88 8.24 -7.17 -3.41
N LEU A 89 9.21 -7.12 -4.32
CA LEU A 89 10.33 -8.05 -4.39
C LEU A 89 11.62 -7.27 -4.59
N ALA A 90 12.61 -7.53 -3.73
CA ALA A 90 13.97 -7.06 -3.87
C ALA A 90 14.91 -8.28 -3.83
N CYS A 91 15.75 -8.47 -4.85
CA CYS A 91 16.68 -9.59 -4.90
C CYS A 91 18.11 -9.17 -5.24
N CYS A 92 19.01 -10.06 -4.86
CA CYS A 92 20.28 -10.28 -5.52
C CYS A 92 21.29 -9.16 -5.22
N GLY A 93 20.98 -8.33 -4.22
CA GLY A 93 21.82 -7.28 -3.70
C GLY A 93 22.47 -7.67 -2.37
N SER A 94 23.50 -6.92 -2.02
CA SER A 94 24.16 -6.93 -0.72
C SER A 94 23.25 -6.45 0.42
N SER A 95 22.20 -5.70 0.09
CA SER A 95 21.10 -5.36 0.99
C SER A 95 19.79 -5.44 0.21
N THR A 96 18.74 -5.97 0.83
CA THR A 96 17.40 -6.05 0.25
C THR A 96 16.39 -5.62 1.29
N ASN A 97 15.42 -4.78 0.89
CA ASN A 97 14.34 -4.33 1.75
C ASN A 97 13.06 -4.28 0.93
N THR A 98 11.96 -4.71 1.52
CA THR A 98 10.62 -4.61 0.94
C THR A 98 9.64 -4.14 1.99
N SER A 99 8.56 -3.51 1.55
CA SER A 99 7.43 -3.15 2.40
C SER A 99 6.16 -3.13 1.55
N VAL A 100 5.09 -3.70 2.09
CA VAL A 100 3.73 -3.49 1.60
C VAL A 100 2.91 -2.90 2.73
N GLN A 101 2.13 -1.87 2.42
CA GLN A 101 1.19 -1.29 3.37
C GLN A 101 -0.19 -1.28 2.74
N THR A 102 -1.19 -1.67 3.52
CA THR A 102 -2.59 -1.58 3.12
C THR A 102 -3.33 -0.72 4.14
N THR A 103 -4.26 0.09 3.67
CA THR A 103 -5.10 0.95 4.50
C THR A 103 -6.53 0.91 3.97
N TYR A 104 -7.49 1.08 4.87
CA TYR A 104 -8.88 1.12 4.50
C TYR A 104 -9.70 2.02 5.41
N TYR A 105 -10.81 2.49 4.88
CA TYR A 105 -11.87 3.21 5.58
C TYR A 105 -13.22 2.74 5.04
N ALA A 106 -14.21 2.58 5.91
CA ALA A 106 -15.56 2.24 5.51
C ALA A 106 -16.61 2.83 6.44
N GLU A 107 -17.72 3.29 5.87
CA GLU A 107 -18.92 3.73 6.58
C GLU A 107 -20.09 2.79 6.28
N GLY A 108 -20.94 2.51 7.28
CA GLY A 108 -22.12 1.67 7.10
C GLY A 108 -22.66 1.16 8.44
N ASP A 109 -23.89 0.66 8.42
CA ASP A 109 -24.53 -0.01 9.55
C ASP A 109 -23.75 -1.25 9.99
N ARG A 110 -23.06 -1.91 9.04
CA ARG A 110 -22.15 -3.03 9.32
C ARG A 110 -20.90 -2.95 8.45
N VAL A 111 -19.74 -3.05 9.08
CA VAL A 111 -18.43 -3.09 8.40
C VAL A 111 -17.68 -4.35 8.79
N ILE A 112 -17.23 -5.11 7.79
CA ILE A 112 -16.33 -6.25 7.96
C ILE A 112 -15.07 -5.96 7.14
N ALA A 113 -13.92 -5.95 7.80
CA ALA A 113 -12.66 -5.67 7.15
C ALA A 113 -11.57 -6.63 7.62
N ASN A 114 -10.72 -7.04 6.69
CA ASN A 114 -9.52 -7.81 6.98
C ASN A 114 -8.36 -7.27 6.15
N SER A 115 -7.27 -6.97 6.83
CA SER A 115 -6.00 -6.61 6.22
C SER A 115 -4.93 -7.56 6.73
N THR A 116 -4.06 -7.99 5.83
CA THR A 116 -2.94 -8.87 6.16
C THR A 116 -1.76 -8.47 5.31
N VAL A 117 -0.61 -8.34 5.96
CA VAL A 117 0.67 -8.11 5.32
C VAL A 117 1.60 -9.21 5.78
N THR A 118 2.38 -9.76 4.87
CA THR A 118 3.35 -10.80 5.17
C THR A 118 4.67 -10.44 4.51
N ASP A 119 5.70 -10.43 5.34
CA ASP A 119 7.06 -10.12 4.95
C ASP A 119 7.93 -11.36 5.13
N THR A 120 8.75 -11.66 4.14
CA THR A 120 9.72 -12.73 4.17
C THR A 120 11.06 -12.18 3.71
N SER A 121 12.07 -12.30 4.55
CA SER A 121 13.42 -11.86 4.24
C SER A 121 14.41 -13.00 4.39
N THR A 122 15.34 -13.07 3.46
CA THR A 122 16.49 -13.95 3.45
C THR A 122 17.75 -13.08 3.30
N PRO A 123 18.96 -13.64 3.52
CA PRO A 123 20.19 -12.88 3.35
C PRO A 123 20.42 -12.25 1.96
N TRP A 124 19.71 -12.71 0.93
CA TRP A 124 19.93 -12.29 -0.48
C TRP A 124 18.66 -11.82 -1.20
N SER A 125 17.49 -11.91 -0.56
CA SER A 125 16.21 -11.45 -1.11
C SER A 125 15.22 -11.09 -0.03
N SER A 126 14.37 -10.12 -0.30
CA SER A 126 13.22 -9.75 0.52
C SER A 126 11.97 -9.72 -0.35
N TYR A 127 10.88 -10.22 0.19
CA TYR A 127 9.58 -10.28 -0.45
C TYR A 127 8.51 -9.86 0.55
N SER A 128 7.64 -8.96 0.13
CA SER A 128 6.49 -8.51 0.91
C SER A 128 5.25 -8.63 0.05
N TYR A 129 4.17 -9.12 0.61
CA TYR A 129 2.86 -9.07 -0.03
C TYR A 129 1.79 -8.72 0.99
N GLY A 130 0.72 -8.11 0.51
CA GLY A 130 -0.38 -7.70 1.36
C GLY A 130 -1.70 -7.72 0.62
N PHE A 131 -2.75 -8.02 1.36
CA PHE A 131 -4.12 -7.97 0.88
C PHE A 131 -5.00 -7.27 1.89
N THR A 132 -5.97 -6.51 1.39
CA THR A 132 -7.02 -5.89 2.20
C THR A 132 -8.36 -6.13 1.55
N ASN A 133 -9.36 -6.48 2.34
CA ASN A 133 -10.74 -6.66 1.90
C ASN A 133 -11.66 -5.96 2.88
N VAL A 134 -12.64 -5.24 2.35
CA VAL A 134 -13.60 -4.48 3.14
C VAL A 134 -14.99 -4.65 2.54
N ILE A 135 -15.97 -4.89 3.40
CA ILE A 135 -17.38 -4.96 3.07
C ILE A 135 -18.10 -3.98 3.97
N ALA A 136 -18.83 -3.04 3.37
CA ALA A 136 -19.71 -2.10 4.03
C ALA A 136 -21.16 -2.37 3.62
N VAL A 137 -22.06 -2.38 4.60
CA VAL A 137 -23.50 -2.52 4.42
C VAL A 137 -24.19 -1.29 5.00
N GLU A 138 -25.03 -0.64 4.19
CA GLU A 138 -25.91 0.47 4.58
C GLU A 138 -27.25 -0.03 5.15
#